data_AF-A0A5S4YK78-F1
#
_entry.id   AF-A0A5S4YK78-F1
#
_cell.length_a   1.000
_cell.length_b   1.000
_cell.length_c   1.000
_cell.angle_alpha   90.00
_cell.angle_beta   90.00
_cell.angle_gamma   90.00
#
_symmetry.space_group_name_H-M   'P 1'
#
loop_
_entity.id
_entity.type
_entity.pdbx_description
1 polymer ?
#
loop_
_entity_poly.entity_id
_entity_poly.type
_entity_poly.pdbx_seq_one_letter_code
_entity_poly.pdbx_strand_id
1 'polypeptide(L)'
;MVEASVVDLLPLGSTAEWVVERPTVIGSHRLYPLPNYTDVVFRDCFAQSAPSIGAPGTIRRLDRLGLIRMVEIFSTPHRTSFVSVPRRLDTGSICVSYRDASARLGSPLT
;
A
#
# COMPACT_ATOMS: atom_id res chain seq x y z
N MET A 1 13.70 -24.85 -31.81
CA MET A 1 13.74 -23.56 -31.10
C MET A 1 12.29 -23.11 -31.00
N VAL A 2 11.69 -23.25 -29.81
CA VAL A 2 10.27 -22.92 -29.60
C VAL A 2 10.23 -21.52 -29.01
N GLU A 3 9.78 -20.56 -29.81
CA GLU A 3 9.43 -19.24 -29.34
C GLU A 3 8.02 -19.35 -28.74
N ALA A 4 7.96 -19.41 -27.41
CA ALA A 4 6.71 -19.26 -26.71
C ALA A 4 6.33 -17.78 -26.76
N SER A 5 5.38 -17.43 -27.62
CA SER A 5 4.66 -16.16 -27.55
C SER A 5 4.03 -16.07 -26.15
N VAL A 6 4.68 -15.32 -25.26
CA VAL A 6 4.06 -14.91 -24.00
C VAL A 6 2.90 -14.01 -24.42
N VAL A 7 1.69 -14.59 -24.36
CA VAL A 7 0.40 -13.94 -24.51
C VAL A 7 0.49 -12.52 -23.97
N ASP A 8 0.12 -11.56 -24.82
CA ASP A 8 -0.02 -10.13 -24.56
C ASP A 8 -0.45 -9.83 -23.11
N LEU A 9 0.51 -9.73 -22.20
CA LEU A 9 0.33 -9.02 -20.95
C LEU A 9 0.36 -7.55 -21.34
N LEU A 10 -0.76 -7.06 -21.87
CA LEU A 10 -1.01 -5.64 -21.93
C LEU A 10 -0.88 -5.13 -20.49
N PRO A 11 0.07 -4.23 -20.17
CA PRO A 11 0.00 -3.54 -18.92
C PRO A 11 -1.25 -2.67 -19.01
N LEU A 12 -2.36 -3.17 -18.48
CA LEU A 12 -3.53 -2.36 -18.18
C LEU A 12 -3.11 -1.45 -17.03
N GLY A 13 -2.29 -0.43 -17.34
CA GLY A 13 -1.78 0.62 -16.47
C GLY A 13 -2.91 1.50 -15.96
N SER A 14 -3.87 0.87 -15.29
CA SER A 14 -5.10 1.44 -14.76
C SER A 14 -4.84 2.14 -13.43
N THR A 15 -3.78 1.75 -12.71
CA THR A 15 -3.38 2.33 -11.44
C THR A 15 -1.88 2.63 -11.38
N ALA A 16 -1.53 3.63 -10.59
CA ALA A 16 -0.18 3.89 -10.12
C ALA A 16 -0.25 3.95 -8.59
N GLU A 17 0.67 3.27 -7.92
CA GLU A 17 0.53 2.98 -6.49
C GLU A 17 1.83 3.27 -5.74
N TRP A 18 1.68 3.82 -4.54
CA TRP A 18 2.75 3.93 -3.55
C TRP A 18 2.37 3.03 -2.39
N VAL A 19 3.09 1.92 -2.24
CA VAL A 19 2.65 0.82 -1.39
C VAL A 19 3.62 0.60 -0.23
N VAL A 20 3.07 0.55 0.98
CA VAL A 20 3.70 -0.15 2.12
C VAL A 20 2.95 -1.45 2.26
N GLU A 21 3.61 -2.56 1.92
CA GLU A 21 3.00 -3.88 1.93
C GLU A 21 3.44 -4.74 3.11
N ARG A 22 2.62 -5.74 3.42
CA ARG A 22 2.96 -6.83 4.30
C ARG A 22 2.89 -8.13 3.51
N PRO A 23 4.03 -8.69 3.09
CA PRO A 23 4.04 -9.84 2.20
C PRO A 23 3.57 -11.12 2.89
N THR A 24 3.10 -12.06 2.08
CA THR A 24 2.89 -13.44 2.47
C THR A 24 4.19 -14.24 2.34
N VAL A 25 4.31 -15.29 3.15
CA VAL A 25 5.34 -16.32 2.98
C VAL A 25 5.08 -17.04 1.65
N ILE A 26 6.09 -17.15 0.81
CA ILE A 26 5.99 -17.82 -0.50
C ILE A 26 5.46 -19.24 -0.31
N GLY A 27 4.43 -19.61 -1.09
CA GLY A 27 3.76 -20.91 -1.00
C GLY A 27 2.82 -21.07 0.21
N SER A 28 2.47 -19.98 0.90
CA SER A 28 1.59 -19.99 2.07
C SER A 28 0.62 -18.80 2.09
N HIS A 29 -0.43 -18.91 2.89
CA HIS A 29 -1.33 -17.79 3.24
C HIS A 29 -0.86 -17.03 4.49
N ARG A 30 0.24 -17.44 5.13
CA ARG A 30 0.77 -16.79 6.32
C ARG A 30 1.45 -15.47 5.95
N LEU A 31 1.10 -14.39 6.65
CA LEU A 31 1.79 -13.10 6.54
C LEU A 31 3.11 -13.10 7.34
N TYR A 32 4.15 -12.44 6.84
CA TYR A 32 5.32 -12.12 7.67
C TYR A 32 4.92 -11.21 8.83
N PRO A 33 5.61 -11.21 10.00
CA PRO A 33 5.34 -10.21 11.03
C PRO A 33 5.46 -8.78 10.49
N LEU A 34 4.54 -7.89 10.87
CA LEU A 34 4.63 -6.47 10.48
C LEU A 34 5.55 -5.75 11.48
N PRO A 35 6.74 -5.25 11.06
CA PRO A 35 7.59 -4.49 11.95
C PRO A 35 6.97 -3.15 12.31
N ASN A 36 7.29 -2.64 13.51
CA ASN A 36 7.00 -1.25 13.86
C ASN A 36 7.95 -0.34 13.08
N TYR A 37 7.48 0.16 11.94
CA TYR A 37 8.28 1.01 11.05
C TYR A 37 8.14 2.51 11.33
N THR A 38 7.42 2.89 12.41
CA THR A 38 7.01 4.26 12.75
C THR A 38 6.27 4.98 11.61
N ASP A 39 6.99 5.51 10.63
CA ASP A 39 6.45 6.26 9.51
C ASP A 39 7.26 5.99 8.23
N VAL A 40 6.56 5.84 7.11
CA VAL A 40 7.15 5.88 5.76
C VAL A 40 6.59 7.09 5.03
N VAL A 41 7.46 7.91 4.45
CA VAL A 41 7.05 9.10 3.69
C VAL A 41 7.47 8.95 2.24
N PHE A 42 6.48 8.91 1.35
CA PHE A 42 6.70 9.05 -0.08
C PHE A 42 6.67 10.54 -0.42
N ARG A 43 7.74 11.00 -1.07
CA ARG A 43 7.91 12.39 -1.52
C ARG A 43 7.88 12.43 -3.04
N ASP A 44 7.50 13.58 -3.57
CA ASP A 44 7.49 13.83 -5.02
C ASP A 44 6.69 12.78 -5.79
N CYS A 45 5.54 12.39 -5.23
CA CYS A 45 4.62 11.43 -5.81
C CYS A 45 3.91 12.02 -7.04
N PHE A 46 4.32 11.54 -8.21
CA PHE A 46 3.60 11.74 -9.45
C PHE A 46 3.58 10.44 -10.27
N ALA A 47 2.54 10.29 -11.08
CA ALA A 47 2.42 9.22 -12.06
C ALA A 47 2.32 9.84 -13.46
N GLN A 48 2.73 9.10 -14.49
CA GLN A 48 2.51 9.50 -15.88
C GLN A 48 1.45 8.60 -16.50
N SER A 49 0.44 9.21 -17.10
CA SER A 49 -0.62 8.50 -17.83
C SER A 49 -0.63 8.95 -19.28
N ALA A 50 -0.78 8.03 -20.24
CA ALA A 50 -0.98 8.34 -21.65
C ALA A 50 -2.23 7.58 -22.16
N PRO A 51 -2.98 8.14 -23.12
CA PRO A 51 -4.16 7.46 -23.68
C PRO A 51 -3.81 6.20 -24.47
N SER A 52 -2.58 6.13 -25.01
CA SER A 52 -2.04 5.00 -25.74
C SER A 52 -0.51 5.01 -25.70
N ILE A 53 0.10 3.87 -26.07
CA ILE A 53 1.56 3.77 -26.22
C ILE A 53 2.03 4.77 -27.29
N GLY A 54 3.08 5.54 -26.98
CA GLY A 54 3.65 6.55 -27.88
C GLY A 54 2.93 7.90 -27.89
N ALA A 55 1.77 8.02 -27.25
CA ALA A 55 1.11 9.32 -27.10
C ALA A 55 1.79 10.20 -26.04
N PRO A 56 1.64 11.54 -26.11
CA PRO A 56 2.13 12.43 -25.07
C PRO A 56 1.57 12.06 -23.68
N GLY A 57 2.47 11.91 -22.72
CA GLY A 57 2.10 11.60 -21.34
C GLY A 57 1.62 12.85 -20.58
N THR A 58 0.60 12.67 -19.74
CA THR A 58 0.14 13.66 -18.77
C THR A 58 0.64 13.28 -17.38
N ILE A 59 1.25 14.23 -16.67
CA ILE A 59 1.63 14.05 -15.27
C ILE A 59 0.37 14.13 -14.40
N ARG A 60 0.20 13.14 -13.53
CA ARG A 60 -0.86 13.02 -12.53
C ARG A 60 -0.24 13.15 -11.15
N ARG A 61 -0.74 14.11 -10.36
CA ARG A 61 -0.44 14.24 -8.93
C ARG A 61 -1.51 13.55 -8.11
N LEU A 62 -1.51 13.77 -6.80
CA LEU A 62 -2.36 13.08 -5.82
C LEU A 62 -3.83 13.55 -5.79
N ASP A 63 -4.32 14.21 -6.83
CA ASP A 63 -5.64 14.86 -6.84
C ASP A 63 -6.81 13.87 -6.86
N ARG A 64 -6.57 12.63 -7.33
CA ARG A 64 -7.53 11.52 -7.32
C ARG A 64 -6.96 10.29 -6.60
N LEU A 65 -6.35 10.52 -5.45
CA LEU A 65 -5.72 9.47 -4.64
C LEU A 65 -6.76 8.64 -3.88
N GLY A 66 -6.66 7.30 -4.00
CA GLY A 66 -7.28 6.35 -3.08
C GLY A 66 -6.33 5.99 -1.94
N LEU A 67 -6.80 6.04 -0.69
CA LEU A 67 -6.02 5.70 0.49
C LEU A 67 -6.47 4.36 1.07
N ILE A 68 -5.65 3.32 0.91
CA ILE A 68 -5.92 1.97 1.40
C ILE A 68 -5.22 1.75 2.74
N ARG A 69 -5.95 1.25 3.75
CA ARG A 69 -5.44 0.98 5.10
C ARG A 69 -5.15 -0.51 5.25
N MET A 70 -4.12 -0.85 6.02
CA MET A 70 -3.88 -2.23 6.45
C MET A 70 -4.65 -2.53 7.74
N VAL A 71 -5.31 -3.68 7.77
CA VAL A 71 -6.04 -4.19 8.94
C VAL A 71 -5.35 -5.44 9.49
N GLU A 72 -5.36 -5.58 10.80
CA GLU A 72 -4.99 -6.79 11.54
C GLU A 72 -6.23 -7.34 12.23
N ILE A 73 -6.41 -8.66 12.17
CA ILE A 73 -7.47 -9.38 12.88
C ILE A 73 -6.82 -10.16 14.02
N PHE A 74 -7.11 -9.77 15.25
CA PHE A 74 -6.64 -10.46 16.44
C PHE A 74 -7.69 -11.49 16.86
N SER A 75 -7.25 -12.68 17.27
CA SER A 75 -8.14 -13.73 17.74
C SER A 75 -8.54 -13.59 19.22
N THR A 76 -7.70 -12.94 20.04
CA THR A 76 -7.87 -12.93 21.50
C THR A 76 -7.38 -11.61 22.14
N PRO A 77 -8.29 -10.75 22.66
CA PRO A 77 -9.72 -10.74 22.35
C PRO A 77 -9.96 -10.52 20.86
N HIS A 78 -11.05 -11.09 20.34
CA HIS A 78 -11.38 -10.99 18.92
C HIS A 78 -11.68 -9.54 18.54
N ARG A 79 -10.85 -8.96 17.66
CA ARG A 79 -11.02 -7.58 17.18
C ARG A 79 -10.27 -7.34 15.88
N THR A 80 -10.71 -6.32 15.15
CA THR A 80 -10.00 -5.79 13.98
C THR A 80 -9.43 -4.43 14.30
N SER A 81 -8.20 -4.15 13.87
CA SER A 81 -7.55 -2.84 14.05
C SER A 81 -6.83 -2.41 12.79
N PHE A 82 -6.86 -1.11 12.49
CA PHE A 82 -5.94 -0.53 11.51
C PHE A 82 -4.52 -0.49 12.10
N VAL A 83 -3.55 -1.01 11.36
CA VAL A 83 -2.14 -1.11 11.78
C VAL A 83 -1.17 -0.34 10.88
N SER A 84 -1.63 0.05 9.68
CA SER A 84 -0.91 0.90 8.73
C SER A 84 -1.91 1.89 8.15
N VAL A 85 -1.71 3.18 8.40
CA VAL A 85 -2.67 4.24 8.08
C VAL A 85 -2.01 5.30 7.21
N PRO A 86 -2.36 5.39 5.91
CA PRO A 86 -1.84 6.44 5.06
C PRO A 86 -2.65 7.73 5.22
N ARG A 87 -1.97 8.86 5.02
CA ARG A 87 -2.54 10.20 4.96
C ARG A 87 -1.82 11.02 3.88
N ARG A 88 -2.57 11.88 3.19
CA ARG A 88 -1.99 12.90 2.32
C ARG A 88 -1.35 13.98 3.19
N LEU A 89 -0.10 14.37 2.89
CA LEU A 89 0.55 15.50 3.53
C LEU A 89 0.30 16.79 2.74
N ASP A 90 0.50 16.71 1.43
CA ASP A 90 0.38 17.83 0.50
C ASP A 90 0.02 17.31 -0.91
N THR A 91 0.23 18.10 -1.96
CA THR A 91 -0.13 17.72 -3.34
C THR A 91 0.78 16.67 -3.99
N GLY A 92 1.94 16.39 -3.40
CA GLY A 92 2.93 15.43 -3.88
C GLY A 92 3.47 14.49 -2.83
N SER A 93 2.96 14.49 -1.60
CA SER A 93 3.51 13.64 -0.52
C SER A 93 2.44 12.85 0.22
N ILE A 94 2.78 11.59 0.54
CA ILE A 94 1.97 10.66 1.33
C ILE A 94 2.80 10.18 2.51
N CYS A 95 2.22 10.16 3.71
CA CYS A 95 2.82 9.55 4.89
C CYS A 95 1.98 8.33 5.29
N VAL A 96 2.64 7.22 5.57
CA VAL A 96 2.05 6.00 6.10
C VAL A 96 2.58 5.78 7.49
N SER A 97 1.71 5.77 8.48
CA SER A 97 2.11 5.60 9.89
C SER A 97 1.75 4.21 10.38
N TYR A 98 2.69 3.56 11.06
CA TYR A 98 2.42 2.36 11.83
C TYR A 98 1.63 2.74 13.07
N ARG A 99 0.59 1.96 13.35
CA ARG A 99 -0.18 2.11 14.59
C ARG A 99 -0.07 0.82 15.40
N ASP A 100 0.58 0.92 16.55
CA ASP A 100 0.63 -0.18 17.48
C ASP A 100 -0.78 -0.52 18.00
N ALA A 101 -1.31 -1.65 17.52
CA ALA A 101 -2.60 -2.17 17.90
C ALA A 101 -2.53 -3.14 19.09
N SER A 102 -1.32 -3.49 19.54
CA SER A 102 -1.07 -4.29 20.74
C SER A 102 -1.07 -3.44 22.01
N ALA A 103 -0.60 -2.17 21.94
CA ALA A 103 -0.56 -1.25 23.07
C ALA A 103 -1.94 -0.92 23.69
N ARG A 104 -3.05 -1.10 22.95
CA ARG A 104 -4.42 -0.88 23.47
C ARG A 104 -4.90 -1.97 24.43
N LEU A 105 -4.11 -3.01 24.68
CA LEU A 105 -4.39 -4.05 25.67
C LEU A 105 -3.89 -3.70 27.09
N GLY A 106 -3.22 -2.55 27.27
CA GLY A 106 -2.42 -2.27 28.47
C GLY A 106 -2.78 -1.02 29.28
N SER A 107 -4.05 -0.61 29.37
CA SER A 107 -4.44 0.36 30.41
C SER A 107 -5.27 -0.37 31.48
N PRO A 108 -4.69 -0.75 32.63
CA PRO A 108 -5.50 -0.93 33.82
C PRO A 108 -6.08 0.44 34.16
N LEU A 109 -7.41 0.50 34.33
CA LEU A 109 -8.02 1.59 35.07
C LEU A 109 -7.40 1.53 36.48
N THR A 110 -6.66 2.56 36.84
CA THR A 110 -6.30 2.86 38.23
C THR A 110 -7.16 4.03 38.67
#